data_AF-A0A8T6N7D8-F1
#
_entry.id   AF-A0A8T6N7D8-F1
#
_cell.length_a   1.000
_cell.length_b   1.000
_cell.length_c   1.000
_cell.angle_alpha   90.00
_cell.angle_beta   90.00
_cell.angle_gamma   90.00
#
_symmetry.space_group_name_H-M   'P 1'
#
loop_
_entity.id
_entity.type
_entity.pdbx_description
1 polymer ?
#
loop_
_entity_poly.entity_id
_entity_poly.type
_entity_poly.pdbx_seq_one_letter_code
_entity_poly.pdbx_strand_id
1 'polypeptide(L)'
;MDAYQQYIHKSRYARYLPEEQRRETWLETVNRYLDFWVNKEKITRKEATGLYEDIYKLDVMPSMRALMTAGEALDRDNVAGFNCSYLPIDHPKAFDEMMYVLMCGTGVGFSVERQYITKLPEVAEEFHDTDTVVHVADSKIGWAKAYRELIAMLFSGQVPKWDVSGVRPAGATLKTFGGRASGPEPLVDLFQFTIDVFRQAAGRKLSSIECHDICCKIAQIVVVGGVRRSALISLSNLTDDRIRRAKSGQWWVDNPQRGLANNSACYTEKPDFEAFLNEWKSLYESRSGERGVFSRVASQRQAAKNERRDATYDFG
;
A
#
# COMPACT_ATOMS: atom_id res chain seq x y z
N MET A 1 -6.93 -22.59 21.79
CA MET A 1 -5.91 -21.54 21.59
C MET A 1 -4.91 -21.53 22.72
N ASP A 2 -3.63 -21.60 22.40
CA ASP A 2 -2.56 -21.37 23.39
C ASP A 2 -2.46 -19.88 23.81
N ALA A 3 -1.60 -19.58 24.78
CA ALA A 3 -1.43 -18.22 25.31
C ALA A 3 -0.92 -17.21 24.26
N TYR A 4 -0.06 -17.66 23.34
CA TYR A 4 0.47 -16.81 22.29
C TYR A 4 -0.61 -16.44 21.27
N GLN A 5 -1.42 -17.40 20.84
CA GLN A 5 -2.57 -17.20 19.97
C GLN A 5 -3.59 -16.24 20.60
N GLN A 6 -3.88 -16.40 21.90
CA GLN A 6 -4.77 -15.50 22.63
C GLN A 6 -4.25 -14.07 22.65
N TYR A 7 -2.95 -13.88 22.89
CA TYR A 7 -2.32 -12.56 22.84
C TYR A 7 -2.42 -11.92 21.44
N ILE A 8 -2.14 -12.68 20.38
CA ILE A 8 -2.24 -12.19 19.00
C ILE A 8 -3.69 -11.82 18.65
N HIS A 9 -4.66 -12.67 18.99
CA HIS A 9 -6.08 -12.38 18.82
C HIS A 9 -6.45 -11.06 19.50
N LYS A 10 -6.18 -10.93 20.80
CA LYS A 10 -6.53 -9.75 21.59
C LYS A 10 -5.85 -8.48 21.09
N SER A 11 -4.59 -8.56 20.68
CA SER A 11 -3.80 -7.39 20.29
C SER A 11 -3.98 -6.94 18.84
N ARG A 12 -4.57 -7.77 17.96
CA ARG A 12 -4.67 -7.48 16.51
C ARG A 12 -6.07 -7.59 15.92
N TYR A 13 -6.91 -8.50 16.42
CA TYR A 13 -8.18 -8.86 15.78
C TYR A 13 -9.42 -8.54 16.63
N ALA A 14 -9.29 -8.64 17.95
CA ALA A 14 -10.37 -8.35 18.88
C ALA A 14 -10.67 -6.84 18.94
N ARG A 15 -11.92 -6.45 18.65
CA ARG A 15 -12.36 -5.06 18.80
C ARG A 15 -12.51 -4.68 20.27
N TYR A 16 -12.31 -3.41 20.57
CA TYR A 16 -12.65 -2.86 21.88
C TYR A 16 -14.16 -2.59 21.92
N LEU A 17 -14.81 -3.06 22.98
CA LEU A 17 -16.23 -2.88 23.27
C LEU A 17 -16.35 -1.81 24.37
N PRO A 18 -16.71 -0.55 24.04
CA PRO A 18 -16.67 0.54 25.00
C PRO A 18 -17.59 0.35 26.21
N GLU A 19 -18.79 -0.18 25.97
CA GLU A 19 -19.81 -0.43 26.99
C GLU A 19 -19.37 -1.50 27.99
N GLU A 20 -18.65 -2.52 27.51
CA GLU A 20 -18.15 -3.65 28.29
C GLU A 20 -16.74 -3.42 28.86
N GLN A 21 -16.11 -2.29 28.53
CA GLN A 21 -14.73 -1.92 28.91
C GLN A 21 -13.68 -3.02 28.68
N ARG A 22 -13.86 -3.86 27.65
CA ARG A 22 -12.98 -4.98 27.32
C ARG A 22 -12.86 -5.16 25.82
N ARG A 23 -11.96 -6.05 25.40
CA ARG A 23 -11.89 -6.52 24.00
C ARG A 23 -12.73 -7.77 23.79
N GLU A 24 -13.22 -7.96 22.57
CA GLU A 24 -13.90 -9.17 22.10
C GLU A 24 -13.12 -10.45 22.51
N THR A 25 -13.85 -11.47 22.92
CA THR A 25 -13.40 -12.86 22.99
C THR A 25 -13.33 -13.46 21.58
N TRP A 26 -12.66 -14.61 21.44
CA TRP A 26 -12.58 -15.28 20.15
C TRP A 26 -13.96 -15.65 19.58
N LEU A 27 -14.85 -16.16 20.43
CA LEU A 27 -16.24 -16.46 20.09
C LEU A 27 -16.94 -15.23 19.49
N GLU A 28 -16.85 -14.07 20.16
CA GLU A 28 -17.47 -12.83 19.69
C GLU A 28 -16.89 -12.36 18.35
N THR A 29 -15.57 -12.47 18.16
CA THR A 29 -14.91 -12.12 16.90
C THR A 29 -15.34 -13.03 15.74
N VAL A 30 -15.44 -14.34 15.96
CA VAL A 30 -15.88 -15.30 14.94
C VAL A 30 -17.35 -15.06 14.57
N ASN A 31 -18.22 -14.88 15.56
CA ASN A 31 -19.63 -14.58 15.31
C ASN A 31 -19.80 -13.27 14.54
N ARG A 32 -19.11 -12.19 14.94
CA ARG A 32 -19.14 -10.92 14.19
C ARG A 32 -18.77 -11.09 12.71
N TYR A 33 -17.77 -11.90 12.42
CA TYR A 33 -17.35 -12.16 11.04
C TYR A 33 -18.42 -12.92 10.25
N LEU A 34 -19.00 -13.97 10.81
CA LEU A 34 -20.04 -14.77 10.15
C LEU A 34 -21.34 -13.99 9.99
N ASP A 35 -21.79 -13.31 11.05
CA ASP A 35 -22.99 -12.47 11.01
C ASP A 35 -22.86 -11.36 9.96
N PHE A 36 -21.66 -10.79 9.75
CA PHE A 36 -21.43 -9.84 8.66
C PHE A 36 -21.78 -10.41 7.29
N TRP A 37 -21.37 -11.64 6.98
CA TRP A 37 -21.68 -12.27 5.69
C TRP A 37 -23.11 -12.78 5.57
N VAL A 38 -23.71 -13.22 6.68
CA VAL A 38 -25.14 -13.55 6.73
C VAL A 38 -25.98 -12.31 6.43
N ASN A 39 -25.67 -11.18 7.07
CA ASN A 39 -26.38 -9.90 6.86
C ASN A 39 -26.16 -9.32 5.45
N LYS A 40 -25.11 -9.75 4.75
CA LYS A 40 -24.85 -9.43 3.35
C LYS A 40 -25.47 -10.43 2.36
N GLU A 41 -26.22 -11.40 2.86
CA GLU A 41 -26.86 -12.45 2.07
C GLU A 41 -25.86 -13.21 1.19
N LYS A 42 -24.60 -13.31 1.63
CA LYS A 42 -23.53 -14.05 0.93
C LYS A 42 -23.41 -15.48 1.41
N ILE A 43 -23.90 -15.76 2.62
CA ILE A 43 -24.04 -17.10 3.19
C ILE A 43 -25.36 -17.17 3.97
N THR A 44 -25.92 -18.36 4.08
CA THR A 44 -27.09 -18.66 4.90
C THR A 44 -26.72 -18.84 6.37
N ARG A 45 -27.70 -18.74 7.28
CA ARG A 45 -27.48 -19.04 8.71
C ARG A 45 -27.02 -20.48 8.94
N LYS A 46 -27.51 -21.43 8.13
CA LYS A 46 -27.11 -22.84 8.18
C LYS A 46 -25.64 -23.01 7.83
N GLU A 47 -25.16 -22.36 6.77
CA GLU A 47 -23.74 -22.36 6.39
C GLU A 47 -22.89 -21.69 7.47
N ALA A 48 -23.35 -20.56 8.02
CA ALA A 48 -22.64 -19.87 9.10
C ALA A 48 -22.47 -20.75 10.35
N THR A 49 -23.49 -21.53 10.74
CA THR A 49 -23.38 -22.49 11.85
C THR A 49 -22.33 -23.58 11.57
N GLY A 50 -22.29 -24.11 10.33
CA GLY A 50 -21.26 -25.07 9.94
C GLY A 50 -19.85 -24.47 10.02
N LEU A 51 -19.67 -23.29 9.42
CA LEU A 51 -18.38 -22.58 9.40
C LEU A 51 -17.91 -22.13 10.78
N TYR A 52 -18.84 -21.84 11.70
CA TYR A 52 -18.50 -21.41 13.07
C TYR A 52 -17.62 -22.43 13.77
N GLU A 53 -17.97 -23.72 13.73
CA GLU A 53 -17.21 -24.74 14.43
C GLU A 53 -15.77 -24.83 13.92
N ASP A 54 -15.61 -24.90 12.59
CA ASP A 54 -14.31 -25.03 11.94
C ASP A 54 -13.41 -23.82 12.23
N ILE A 55 -13.97 -22.60 12.18
CA ILE A 55 -13.24 -21.37 12.49
C ILE A 55 -12.92 -21.29 13.98
N TYR A 56 -13.88 -21.61 14.85
CA TYR A 56 -13.71 -21.50 16.29
C TYR A 56 -12.63 -22.45 16.81
N LYS A 57 -12.57 -23.67 16.28
CA LYS A 57 -11.54 -24.69 16.58
C LYS A 57 -10.19 -24.40 15.93
N LEU A 58 -10.13 -23.42 15.01
CA LEU A 58 -8.96 -23.07 14.18
C LEU A 58 -8.58 -24.15 13.15
N ASP A 59 -9.53 -25.01 12.77
CA ASP A 59 -9.34 -26.00 11.72
C ASP A 59 -9.27 -25.32 10.33
N VAL A 60 -10.01 -24.21 10.18
CA VAL A 60 -9.98 -23.34 9.00
C VAL A 60 -9.89 -21.88 9.43
N MET A 61 -9.09 -21.07 8.74
CA MET A 61 -9.00 -19.64 9.00
C MET A 61 -9.59 -18.83 7.85
N PRO A 62 -10.50 -17.86 8.13
CA PRO A 62 -10.98 -16.94 7.10
C PRO A 62 -9.88 -15.93 6.72
N SER A 63 -10.18 -15.05 5.76
CA SER A 63 -9.34 -13.87 5.53
C SER A 63 -9.18 -13.10 6.84
N MET A 64 -7.95 -13.11 7.37
CA MET A 64 -7.61 -12.40 8.62
C MET A 64 -7.93 -10.91 8.53
N ARG A 65 -7.90 -10.36 7.31
CA ARG A 65 -8.32 -8.99 7.05
C ARG A 65 -9.81 -8.81 7.28
N ALA A 66 -10.63 -9.61 6.62
CA ALA A 66 -12.07 -9.52 6.76
C ALA A 66 -12.51 -9.88 8.19
N LEU A 67 -11.82 -10.79 8.88
CA LEU A 67 -12.04 -11.07 10.30
C LEU A 67 -11.84 -9.81 11.18
N MET A 68 -10.79 -9.05 10.90
CA MET A 68 -10.51 -7.77 11.58
C MET A 68 -11.56 -6.69 11.23
N THR A 69 -11.92 -6.55 9.95
CA THR A 69 -12.70 -5.40 9.44
C THR A 69 -14.20 -5.64 9.29
N ALA A 70 -14.69 -6.88 9.38
CA ALA A 70 -16.11 -7.24 9.29
C ALA A 70 -16.99 -6.38 10.21
N GLY A 71 -17.92 -5.64 9.61
CA GLY A 71 -18.68 -4.55 10.21
C GLY A 71 -18.46 -3.26 9.41
N GLU A 72 -18.64 -2.10 10.07
CA GLU A 72 -18.64 -0.79 9.40
C GLU A 72 -17.42 -0.53 8.50
N ALA A 73 -16.21 -0.95 8.90
CA ALA A 73 -15.00 -0.75 8.12
C ALA A 73 -15.06 -1.45 6.75
N LEU A 74 -15.46 -2.73 6.74
CA LEU A 74 -15.59 -3.52 5.52
C LEU A 74 -16.87 -3.17 4.73
N ASP A 75 -17.89 -2.67 5.42
CA ASP A 75 -19.14 -2.22 4.80
C ASP A 75 -18.96 -0.95 3.97
N ARG A 76 -18.19 0.01 4.51
CA ARG A 76 -17.90 1.29 3.83
C ARG A 76 -16.99 1.14 2.62
N ASP A 77 -16.04 0.22 2.66
CA ASP A 77 -15.06 0.01 1.60
C ASP A 77 -14.57 -1.44 1.58
N ASN A 78 -14.84 -2.12 0.48
CA ASN A 78 -14.40 -3.49 0.21
C ASN A 78 -12.87 -3.63 0.15
N VAL A 79 -12.11 -2.57 -0.14
CA VAL A 79 -10.63 -2.56 -0.06
C VAL A 79 -10.17 -3.01 1.33
N ALA A 80 -10.92 -2.67 2.39
CA ALA A 80 -10.65 -3.08 3.76
C ALA A 80 -10.73 -4.59 4.01
N GLY A 81 -11.19 -5.38 3.03
CA GLY A 81 -11.25 -6.85 3.06
C GLY A 81 -10.06 -7.54 2.39
N PHE A 82 -9.28 -6.81 1.59
CA PHE A 82 -8.13 -7.33 0.86
C PHE A 82 -6.83 -7.13 1.64
N ASN A 83 -5.90 -8.07 1.51
CA ASN A 83 -4.58 -7.93 2.14
C ASN A 83 -3.56 -7.26 1.24
N CYS A 84 -3.65 -7.52 -0.06
CA CYS A 84 -2.71 -7.06 -1.07
C CYS A 84 -3.48 -6.57 -2.30
N SER A 85 -2.86 -5.66 -3.02
CA SER A 85 -3.33 -5.07 -4.28
C SER A 85 -2.11 -4.80 -5.17
N TYR A 86 -2.35 -4.48 -6.44
CA TYR A 86 -1.31 -4.12 -7.39
C TYR A 86 -1.77 -2.97 -8.29
N LEU A 87 -0.89 -2.02 -8.59
CA LEU A 87 -1.13 -1.01 -9.64
C LEU A 87 0.17 -0.57 -10.35
N PRO A 88 0.18 -0.41 -11.68
CA PRO A 88 1.28 0.25 -12.36
C PRO A 88 1.27 1.77 -12.10
N ILE A 89 2.46 2.38 -12.05
CA ILE A 89 2.57 3.84 -12.03
C ILE A 89 2.56 4.36 -13.47
N ASP A 90 1.38 4.43 -14.07
CA ASP A 90 1.18 4.84 -15.46
C ASP A 90 0.31 6.10 -15.66
N HIS A 91 -0.24 6.63 -14.58
CA HIS A 91 -1.02 7.86 -14.56
C HIS A 91 -0.78 8.61 -13.24
N PRO A 92 -0.80 9.96 -13.19
CA PRO A 92 -0.62 10.72 -11.95
C PRO A 92 -1.53 10.29 -10.79
N LYS A 93 -2.75 9.82 -11.10
CA LYS A 93 -3.71 9.30 -10.12
C LYS A 93 -3.23 8.06 -9.36
N ALA A 94 -2.29 7.29 -9.93
CA ALA A 94 -1.74 6.09 -9.30
C ALA A 94 -1.19 6.38 -7.90
N PHE A 95 -0.61 7.56 -7.69
CA PHE A 95 -0.05 7.97 -6.41
C PHE A 95 -1.12 8.18 -5.33
N ASP A 96 -2.21 8.88 -5.64
CA ASP A 96 -3.29 9.10 -4.66
C ASP A 96 -4.14 7.85 -4.42
N GLU A 97 -4.34 7.03 -5.46
CA GLU A 97 -5.01 5.74 -5.34
C GLU A 97 -4.21 4.77 -4.44
N MET A 98 -2.89 4.70 -4.65
CA MET A 98 -1.98 3.94 -3.78
C MET A 98 -2.10 4.40 -2.33
N MET A 99 -2.09 5.71 -2.10
CA MET A 99 -2.23 6.28 -0.75
C MET A 99 -3.55 5.87 -0.09
N TYR A 100 -4.66 5.95 -0.82
CA TYR A 100 -5.97 5.54 -0.31
C TYR A 100 -6.00 4.04 0.04
N VAL A 101 -5.50 3.18 -0.84
CA VAL A 101 -5.48 1.73 -0.64
C VAL A 101 -4.64 1.34 0.59
N LEU A 102 -3.46 1.96 0.75
CA LEU A 102 -2.62 1.79 1.94
C LEU A 102 -3.34 2.24 3.21
N MET A 103 -4.10 3.35 3.16
CA MET A 103 -4.87 3.83 4.32
C MET A 103 -6.04 2.89 4.70
N CYS A 104 -6.55 2.11 3.74
CA CYS A 104 -7.47 1.00 4.00
C CYS A 104 -6.76 -0.23 4.60
N GLY A 105 -5.43 -0.16 4.70
CA GLY A 105 -4.55 -1.15 5.31
C GLY A 105 -4.17 -2.27 4.38
N THR A 106 -4.46 -2.15 3.10
CA THR A 106 -4.14 -3.12 2.06
C THR A 106 -2.75 -2.82 1.54
N GLY A 107 -1.86 -3.82 1.55
CA GLY A 107 -0.53 -3.66 0.96
C GLY A 107 -0.63 -3.41 -0.54
N VAL A 108 0.30 -2.64 -1.08
CA VAL A 108 0.30 -2.26 -2.51
C VAL A 108 1.60 -2.75 -3.15
N GLY A 109 1.47 -3.66 -4.10
CA GLY A 109 2.49 -3.86 -5.12
C GLY A 109 2.36 -2.77 -6.17
N PHE A 110 3.47 -2.25 -6.66
CA PHE A 110 3.45 -1.26 -7.71
C PHE A 110 4.57 -1.50 -8.72
N SER A 111 4.35 -1.08 -9.97
CA SER A 111 5.37 -1.18 -11.01
C SER A 111 5.82 0.21 -11.47
N VAL A 112 7.13 0.41 -11.43
CA VAL A 112 7.85 1.55 -12.03
C VAL A 112 8.59 1.13 -13.30
N GLU A 113 8.18 0.04 -13.94
CA GLU A 113 8.72 -0.34 -15.24
C GLU A 113 8.49 0.79 -16.27
N ARG A 114 9.47 0.94 -17.17
CA ARG A 114 9.57 2.01 -18.18
C ARG A 114 8.31 2.15 -19.01
N GLN A 115 7.67 1.06 -19.41
CA GLN A 115 6.43 1.09 -20.19
C GLN A 115 5.24 1.72 -19.46
N TYR A 116 5.31 1.81 -18.13
CA TYR A 116 4.30 2.48 -17.30
C TYR A 116 4.69 3.94 -17.07
N ILE A 117 5.87 4.19 -16.49
CA ILE A 117 6.25 5.54 -16.06
C ILE A 117 6.41 6.52 -17.24
N THR A 118 6.69 6.03 -18.46
CA THR A 118 6.76 6.89 -19.66
C THR A 118 5.41 7.47 -20.07
N LYS A 119 4.29 6.89 -19.59
CA LYS A 119 2.94 7.41 -19.80
C LYS A 119 2.61 8.61 -18.90
N LEU A 120 3.37 8.84 -17.82
CA LEU A 120 3.23 10.04 -16.99
C LEU A 120 3.53 11.30 -17.81
N PRO A 121 2.88 12.43 -17.54
CA PRO A 121 3.21 13.69 -18.20
C PRO A 121 4.64 14.14 -17.88
N GLU A 122 5.17 15.02 -18.73
CA GLU A 122 6.41 15.72 -18.43
C GLU A 122 6.18 16.70 -17.28
N VAL A 123 7.17 16.85 -16.41
CA VAL A 123 7.13 17.82 -15.32
C VAL A 123 7.47 19.20 -15.88
N ALA A 124 6.75 20.23 -15.42
CA ALA A 124 7.01 21.61 -15.82
C ALA A 124 8.49 22.01 -15.65
N GLU A 125 8.99 22.85 -16.57
CA GLU A 125 10.37 23.34 -16.55
C GLU A 125 10.61 24.34 -15.40
N GLU A 126 9.58 25.11 -15.04
CA GLU A 126 9.66 26.14 -14.00
C GLU A 126 8.58 25.92 -12.95
N PHE A 127 8.94 26.23 -11.70
CA PHE A 127 8.04 26.14 -10.55
C PHE A 127 7.83 27.52 -9.93
N HIS A 128 6.59 27.86 -9.65
CA HIS A 128 6.21 29.11 -9.00
C HIS A 128 5.29 28.83 -7.81
N ASP A 129 5.56 29.51 -6.69
CA ASP A 129 4.68 29.46 -5.53
C ASP A 129 3.36 30.18 -5.86
N THR A 130 2.25 29.61 -5.41
CA THR A 130 0.90 30.13 -5.67
C THR A 130 0.15 30.42 -4.37
N ASP A 131 -0.83 31.32 -4.44
CA ASP A 131 -1.76 31.56 -3.33
C ASP A 131 -2.90 30.53 -3.24
N THR A 132 -2.99 29.59 -4.18
CA THR A 132 -3.93 28.49 -4.11
C THR A 132 -3.65 27.63 -2.88
N VAL A 133 -4.72 27.33 -2.12
CA VAL A 133 -4.66 26.52 -0.90
C VAL A 133 -5.36 25.19 -1.12
N VAL A 134 -4.64 24.08 -0.95
CA VAL A 134 -5.22 22.73 -0.91
C VAL A 134 -5.76 22.47 0.50
N HIS A 135 -7.08 22.35 0.63
CA HIS A 135 -7.74 22.08 1.92
C HIS A 135 -7.84 20.58 2.20
N VAL A 136 -7.30 20.14 3.33
CA VAL A 136 -7.27 18.71 3.70
C VAL A 136 -8.43 18.35 4.63
N ALA A 137 -9.37 17.57 4.12
CA ALA A 137 -10.47 17.03 4.93
C ALA A 137 -10.02 15.86 5.84
N ASP A 138 -10.64 15.74 7.02
CA ASP A 138 -10.31 14.77 8.07
C ASP A 138 -10.75 13.31 7.79
N SER A 139 -10.37 12.79 6.62
CA SER A 139 -10.71 11.45 6.17
C SER A 139 -9.66 10.90 5.22
N LYS A 140 -9.63 9.57 5.06
CA LYS A 140 -8.71 8.90 4.11
C LYS A 140 -8.88 9.45 2.68
N ILE A 141 -10.13 9.65 2.26
CA ILE A 141 -10.44 10.20 0.95
C ILE A 141 -10.06 11.68 0.85
N GLY A 142 -10.16 12.44 1.94
CA GLY A 142 -9.71 13.84 2.01
C GLY A 142 -8.22 13.96 1.79
N TRP A 143 -7.43 13.12 2.47
CA TRP A 143 -5.98 13.09 2.28
C TRP A 143 -5.59 12.68 0.85
N ALA A 144 -6.21 11.64 0.29
CA ALA A 144 -5.96 11.22 -1.08
C ALA A 144 -6.33 12.31 -2.11
N LYS A 145 -7.48 12.98 -1.95
CA LYS A 145 -7.88 14.09 -2.82
C LYS A 145 -6.91 15.27 -2.75
N ALA A 146 -6.51 15.67 -1.54
CA ALA A 146 -5.53 16.74 -1.36
C ALA A 146 -4.19 16.40 -2.04
N TYR A 147 -3.74 15.14 -1.93
CA TYR A 147 -2.52 14.72 -2.58
C TYR A 147 -2.64 14.68 -4.11
N ARG A 148 -3.80 14.28 -4.64
CA ARG A 148 -4.12 14.37 -6.08
C ARG A 148 -4.04 15.81 -6.58
N GLU A 149 -4.65 16.75 -5.85
CA GLU A 149 -4.63 18.18 -6.19
C GLU A 149 -3.21 18.72 -6.21
N LEU A 150 -2.41 18.43 -5.17
CA LEU A 150 -0.98 18.78 -5.14
C LEU A 150 -0.24 18.24 -6.37
N ILE A 151 -0.33 16.94 -6.66
CA ILE A 151 0.37 16.33 -7.80
C ILE A 151 -0.02 16.98 -9.13
N ALA A 152 -1.32 17.24 -9.33
CA ALA A 152 -1.82 17.88 -10.54
C ALA A 152 -1.23 19.29 -10.72
N MET A 153 -1.16 20.06 -9.63
CA MET A 153 -0.55 21.39 -9.64
C MET A 153 0.95 21.34 -9.92
N LEU A 154 1.67 20.38 -9.34
CA LEU A 154 3.11 20.24 -9.57
C LEU A 154 3.45 19.88 -11.02
N PHE A 155 2.63 19.07 -11.70
CA PHE A 155 2.81 18.84 -13.13
C PHE A 155 2.61 20.12 -13.98
N SER A 156 1.84 21.09 -13.47
CA SER A 156 1.67 22.41 -14.09
C SER A 156 2.68 23.47 -13.63
N GLY A 157 3.67 23.10 -12.81
CA GLY A 157 4.67 24.03 -12.28
C GLY A 157 4.16 24.92 -11.14
N GLN A 158 2.98 24.60 -10.57
CA GLN A 158 2.38 25.36 -9.49
C GLN A 158 2.68 24.70 -8.14
N VAL A 159 3.27 25.45 -7.22
CA VAL A 159 3.51 25.00 -5.84
C VAL A 159 2.44 25.63 -4.93
N PRO A 160 1.41 24.88 -4.51
CA PRO A 160 0.36 25.42 -3.65
C PRO A 160 0.76 25.48 -2.18
N LYS A 161 -0.02 26.25 -1.42
CA LYS A 161 -0.10 26.15 0.03
C LYS A 161 -1.07 25.02 0.42
N TRP A 162 -1.04 24.59 1.68
CA TRP A 162 -1.99 23.60 2.20
C TRP A 162 -2.55 24.02 3.55
N ASP A 163 -3.82 23.67 3.77
CA ASP A 163 -4.52 23.88 5.03
C ASP A 163 -4.90 22.53 5.64
N VAL A 164 -4.21 22.18 6.73
CA VAL A 164 -4.42 20.96 7.51
C VAL A 164 -5.17 21.21 8.81
N SER A 165 -5.73 22.40 9.02
CA SER A 165 -6.46 22.76 10.25
C SER A 165 -7.68 21.87 10.50
N GLY A 166 -8.25 21.32 9.43
CA GLY A 166 -9.34 20.35 9.51
C GLY A 166 -8.93 18.96 9.98
N VAL A 167 -7.64 18.61 9.94
CA VAL A 167 -7.16 17.26 10.27
C VAL A 167 -7.03 17.08 11.78
N ARG A 168 -7.57 15.98 12.31
CA ARG A 168 -7.51 15.68 13.75
C ARG A 168 -6.07 15.58 14.28
N PRO A 169 -5.81 15.98 15.54
CA PRO A 169 -4.47 15.93 16.12
C PRO A 169 -3.97 14.50 16.33
N ALA A 170 -2.65 14.36 16.49
CA ALA A 170 -2.01 13.10 16.83
C ALA A 170 -2.58 12.54 18.15
N GLY A 171 -2.79 11.23 18.18
CA GLY A 171 -3.36 10.55 19.35
C GLY A 171 -4.89 10.46 19.37
N ALA A 172 -5.61 11.22 18.52
CA ALA A 172 -7.07 11.16 18.45
C ALA A 172 -7.57 9.76 18.06
N THR A 173 -8.65 9.30 18.69
CA THR A 173 -9.20 7.95 18.50
C THR A 173 -9.80 7.76 17.10
N LEU A 174 -9.46 6.67 16.43
CA LEU A 174 -10.06 6.27 15.15
C LEU A 174 -11.23 5.31 15.38
N LYS A 175 -12.46 5.76 15.12
CA LYS A 175 -13.69 4.99 15.44
C LYS A 175 -13.85 3.71 14.60
N THR A 176 -13.66 3.80 13.28
CA THR A 176 -14.01 2.69 12.37
C THR A 176 -12.93 1.60 12.27
N PHE A 177 -11.66 1.98 12.14
CA PHE A 177 -10.53 1.01 12.02
C PHE A 177 -9.84 0.71 13.35
N GLY A 178 -10.22 1.40 14.43
CA GLY A 178 -9.52 1.36 15.71
C GLY A 178 -8.16 2.05 15.67
N GLY A 179 -7.57 2.27 16.85
CA GLY A 179 -6.24 2.87 16.99
C GLY A 179 -6.27 4.39 17.16
N ARG A 180 -5.10 5.01 16.93
CA ARG A 180 -4.89 6.46 17.11
C ARG A 180 -4.41 7.12 15.82
N ALA A 181 -4.82 8.36 15.60
CA ALA A 181 -4.41 9.18 14.47
C ALA A 181 -2.94 9.59 14.60
N SER A 182 -2.26 9.74 13.46
CA SER A 182 -0.89 10.25 13.38
C SER A 182 -0.78 11.77 13.50
N GLY A 183 -1.90 12.49 13.36
CA GLY A 183 -1.89 13.93 13.13
C GLY A 183 -1.57 14.28 11.67
N PRO A 184 -1.57 15.59 11.32
CA PRO A 184 -1.35 16.05 9.95
C PRO A 184 0.11 16.03 9.49
N GLU A 185 1.07 16.06 10.42
CA GLU A 185 2.50 16.25 10.11
C GLU A 185 3.06 15.26 9.06
N PRO A 186 2.73 13.96 9.08
CA PRO A 186 3.19 13.04 8.04
C PRO A 186 2.71 13.43 6.64
N LEU A 187 1.49 13.96 6.50
CA LEU A 187 1.00 14.42 5.20
C LEU A 187 1.77 15.63 4.69
N VAL A 188 2.09 16.57 5.58
CA VAL A 188 2.89 17.76 5.26
C VAL A 188 4.29 17.35 4.78
N ASP A 189 4.91 16.39 5.46
CA ASP A 189 6.20 15.83 5.08
C ASP A 189 6.15 15.09 3.72
N LEU A 190 5.05 14.38 3.41
CA LEU A 190 4.83 13.82 2.05
C LEU A 190 4.71 14.92 0.99
N PHE A 191 3.98 16.01 1.28
CA PHE A 191 3.81 17.11 0.34
C PHE A 191 5.14 17.76 0.01
N GLN A 192 5.93 18.10 1.03
CA GLN A 192 7.25 18.69 0.86
C GLN A 192 8.18 17.77 0.07
N PHE A 193 8.26 16.49 0.44
CA PHE A 193 9.07 15.51 -0.27
C PHE A 193 8.68 15.40 -1.75
N THR A 194 7.38 15.40 -2.05
CA THR A 194 6.88 15.31 -3.43
C THR A 194 7.26 16.57 -4.22
N ILE A 195 7.14 17.76 -3.63
CA ILE A 195 7.56 19.02 -4.25
C ILE A 195 9.05 18.98 -4.60
N ASP A 196 9.89 18.51 -3.67
CA ASP A 196 11.35 18.47 -3.87
C ASP A 196 11.74 17.51 -5.00
N VAL A 197 11.08 16.35 -5.08
CA VAL A 197 11.26 15.39 -6.19
C VAL A 197 10.84 16.02 -7.53
N PHE A 198 9.69 16.70 -7.57
CA PHE A 198 9.21 17.34 -8.80
C PHE A 198 10.14 18.48 -9.25
N ARG A 199 10.65 19.29 -8.34
CA ARG A 199 11.64 20.34 -8.65
C ARG A 199 12.93 19.77 -9.23
N GLN A 200 13.40 18.63 -8.72
CA GLN A 200 14.58 17.94 -9.29
C GLN A 200 14.33 17.32 -10.66
N ALA A 201 13.06 17.11 -11.00
CA ALA A 201 12.60 16.55 -12.27
C ALA A 201 12.11 17.60 -13.27
N ALA A 202 12.34 18.89 -13.02
CA ALA A 202 11.93 19.97 -13.90
C ALA A 202 12.38 19.74 -15.36
N GLY A 203 11.44 19.91 -16.31
CA GLY A 203 11.68 19.77 -17.75
C GLY A 203 11.93 18.33 -18.22
N ARG A 204 11.56 17.33 -17.43
CA ARG A 204 11.65 15.92 -17.80
C ARG A 204 10.54 15.09 -17.18
N LYS A 205 10.38 13.85 -17.64
CA LYS A 205 9.53 12.87 -16.96
C LYS A 205 10.21 12.39 -15.67
N LEU A 206 9.39 12.01 -14.69
CA LEU A 206 9.85 11.31 -13.50
C LEU A 206 10.54 10.00 -13.90
N SER A 207 11.70 9.76 -13.31
CA SER A 207 12.44 8.52 -13.44
C SER A 207 11.87 7.43 -12.54
N SER A 208 12.23 6.17 -12.81
CA SER A 208 11.77 5.03 -12.02
C SER A 208 12.09 5.15 -10.53
N ILE A 209 13.28 5.66 -10.18
CA ILE A 209 13.68 5.85 -8.78
C ILE A 209 12.87 6.95 -8.09
N GLU A 210 12.53 8.03 -8.80
CA GLU A 210 11.70 9.10 -8.26
C GLU A 210 10.26 8.63 -8.02
N CYS A 211 9.68 7.89 -8.98
CA CYS A 211 8.39 7.24 -8.78
C CYS A 211 8.43 6.26 -7.60
N HIS A 212 9.49 5.44 -7.51
CA HIS A 212 9.69 4.49 -6.42
C HIS A 212 9.78 5.19 -5.05
N ASP A 213 10.54 6.28 -4.98
CA ASP A 213 10.73 7.05 -3.76
C ASP A 213 9.45 7.75 -3.31
N ILE A 214 8.67 8.32 -4.25
CA ILE A 214 7.33 8.85 -3.97
C ILE A 214 6.42 7.75 -3.38
N CYS A 215 6.34 6.59 -4.04
CA CYS A 215 5.57 5.44 -3.55
C CYS A 215 6.00 4.98 -2.14
N CYS A 216 7.31 4.92 -1.88
CA CYS A 216 7.85 4.59 -0.58
C CYS A 216 7.52 5.66 0.48
N LYS A 217 7.57 6.94 0.12
CA LYS A 217 7.19 8.06 1.01
C LYS A 217 5.71 8.02 1.35
N ILE A 218 4.84 7.70 0.39
CA ILE A 218 3.41 7.48 0.62
C ILE A 218 3.20 6.37 1.65
N ALA A 219 3.91 5.24 1.53
CA ALA A 219 3.82 4.18 2.54
C ALA A 219 4.34 4.59 3.92
N GLN A 220 5.35 5.46 3.99
CA GLN A 220 5.96 5.90 5.24
C GLN A 220 4.98 6.69 6.10
N ILE A 221 4.14 7.51 5.49
CA ILE A 221 3.18 8.35 6.21
C ILE A 221 1.92 7.59 6.61
N VAL A 222 1.68 6.42 6.02
CA VAL A 222 0.50 5.59 6.30
C VAL A 222 0.82 4.53 7.35
N VAL A 223 0.29 4.76 8.56
CA VAL A 223 0.29 3.77 9.65
C VAL A 223 -1.15 3.46 10.05
N VAL A 224 -1.65 2.29 9.65
CA VAL A 224 -3.04 1.92 9.89
C VAL A 224 -3.27 1.58 11.36
N GLY A 225 -4.21 2.32 11.97
CA GLY A 225 -4.54 2.22 13.39
C GLY A 225 -3.40 2.59 14.34
N GLY A 226 -2.32 3.21 13.84
CA GLY A 226 -1.12 3.49 14.65
C GLY A 226 -0.30 2.26 15.04
N VAL A 227 -0.60 1.07 14.48
CA VAL A 227 0.06 -0.19 14.88
C VAL A 227 0.66 -0.94 13.68
N ARG A 228 0.09 -0.79 12.48
CA ARG A 228 0.52 -1.54 11.31
C ARG A 228 1.18 -0.62 10.28
N ARG A 229 2.48 -0.82 10.08
CA ARG A 229 3.23 -0.20 8.98
C ARG A 229 2.75 -0.74 7.64
N SER A 230 2.71 0.13 6.64
CA SER A 230 2.51 -0.24 5.25
C SER A 230 3.63 -1.18 4.76
N ALA A 231 3.32 -1.99 3.76
CA ALA A 231 4.28 -2.88 3.12
C ALA A 231 4.05 -2.84 1.61
N LEU A 232 5.14 -2.71 0.87
CA LEU A 232 5.13 -2.59 -0.58
C LEU A 232 5.98 -3.66 -1.25
N ILE A 233 5.66 -3.96 -2.50
CA ILE A 233 6.59 -4.57 -3.45
C ILE A 233 6.73 -3.64 -4.65
N SER A 234 7.97 -3.36 -5.08
CA SER A 234 8.27 -2.50 -6.22
C SER A 234 8.81 -3.33 -7.37
N LEU A 235 8.10 -3.35 -8.49
CA LEU A 235 8.55 -3.97 -9.73
C LEU A 235 9.24 -2.96 -10.64
N SER A 236 10.31 -3.40 -11.29
CA SER A 236 11.10 -2.59 -12.23
C SER A 236 11.62 -3.46 -13.36
N ASN A 237 12.00 -2.87 -14.49
CA ASN A 237 12.60 -3.67 -15.57
C ASN A 237 13.93 -4.26 -15.11
N LEU A 238 14.31 -5.40 -15.69
CA LEU A 238 15.61 -6.02 -15.48
C LEU A 238 16.77 -5.02 -15.70
N THR A 239 16.68 -4.20 -16.74
CA THR A 239 17.70 -3.20 -17.12
C THR A 239 17.68 -1.91 -16.29
N ASP A 240 16.86 -1.82 -15.25
CA ASP A 240 16.77 -0.62 -14.43
C ASP A 240 17.83 -0.58 -13.33
N ASP A 241 18.98 0.00 -13.68
CA ASP A 241 20.12 0.15 -12.77
C ASP A 241 19.83 1.05 -11.56
N ARG A 242 18.90 2.00 -11.70
CA ARG A 242 18.54 2.93 -10.61
C ARG A 242 17.85 2.17 -9.50
N ILE A 243 16.87 1.33 -9.86
CA ILE A 243 16.17 0.46 -8.88
C ILE A 243 17.09 -0.67 -8.40
N ARG A 244 17.94 -1.24 -9.27
CA ARG A 244 18.93 -2.26 -8.89
C ARG A 244 19.81 -1.81 -7.72
N ARG A 245 20.25 -0.54 -7.73
CA ARG A 245 21.14 0.03 -6.73
C ARG A 245 20.43 0.85 -5.65
N ALA A 246 19.09 0.90 -5.65
CA ALA A 246 18.31 1.74 -4.76
C ALA A 246 18.57 1.48 -3.27
N LYS A 247 18.92 0.22 -2.93
CA LYS A 247 19.27 -0.25 -1.60
C LYS A 247 20.73 -0.72 -1.50
N SER A 248 21.64 0.01 -2.13
CA SER A 248 23.09 -0.17 -2.00
C SER A 248 23.69 0.97 -1.16
N GLY A 249 24.86 0.74 -0.54
CA GLY A 249 25.50 1.74 0.32
C GLY A 249 24.70 2.02 1.60
N GLN A 250 24.78 3.23 2.15
CA GLN A 250 24.08 3.65 3.39
C GLN A 250 22.63 4.10 3.14
N TRP A 251 21.92 3.39 2.27
CA TRP A 251 20.55 3.75 1.87
C TRP A 251 19.57 3.89 3.04
N TRP A 252 19.79 3.19 4.16
CA TRP A 252 18.93 3.28 5.34
C TRP A 252 19.09 4.60 6.10
N VAL A 253 20.18 5.34 5.87
CA VAL A 253 20.42 6.70 6.40
C VAL A 253 19.93 7.72 5.39
N ASP A 254 20.35 7.58 4.14
CA ASP A 254 20.13 8.60 3.11
C ASP A 254 18.70 8.56 2.54
N ASN A 255 18.10 7.37 2.49
CA ASN A 255 16.80 7.10 1.87
C ASN A 255 15.98 6.08 2.70
N PRO A 256 15.72 6.35 4.00
CA PRO A 256 15.08 5.41 4.92
C PRO A 256 13.69 4.96 4.45
N GLN A 257 12.97 5.78 3.69
CA GLN A 257 11.66 5.44 3.11
C GLN A 257 11.72 4.18 2.23
N ARG A 258 12.85 3.92 1.56
CA ARG A 258 13.04 2.73 0.70
C ARG A 258 12.94 1.42 1.47
N GLY A 259 13.05 1.45 2.80
CA GLY A 259 12.85 0.27 3.66
C GLY A 259 11.43 -0.29 3.65
N LEU A 260 10.45 0.41 3.06
CA LEU A 260 9.04 -0.02 3.03
C LEU A 260 8.65 -0.86 1.81
N ALA A 261 9.52 -0.92 0.79
CA ALA A 261 9.31 -1.72 -0.40
C ALA A 261 10.36 -2.81 -0.51
N ASN A 262 9.95 -4.04 -0.81
CA ASN A 262 10.85 -5.06 -1.34
C ASN A 262 10.91 -4.92 -2.86
N ASN A 263 12.10 -4.88 -3.45
CA ASN A 263 12.27 -4.57 -4.87
C ASN A 263 12.40 -5.86 -5.66
N SER A 264 11.84 -5.92 -6.86
CA SER A 264 12.02 -7.07 -7.75
C SER A 264 12.22 -6.65 -9.19
N ALA A 265 13.14 -7.33 -9.86
CA ALA A 265 13.28 -7.23 -11.31
C ALA A 265 12.18 -8.08 -11.97
N CYS A 266 11.50 -7.48 -12.93
CA CYS A 266 10.50 -8.16 -13.73
C CYS A 266 11.12 -8.77 -15.00
N TYR A 267 10.94 -10.07 -15.15
CA TYR A 267 11.43 -10.86 -16.28
C TYR A 267 10.27 -11.19 -17.23
N THR A 268 10.37 -10.68 -18.45
CA THR A 268 9.44 -10.96 -19.57
C THR A 268 9.88 -12.14 -20.43
N GLU A 269 11.09 -12.66 -20.18
CA GLU A 269 11.64 -13.84 -20.82
C GLU A 269 12.71 -14.48 -19.91
N LYS A 270 13.26 -15.63 -20.32
CA LYS A 270 14.39 -16.22 -19.61
C LYS A 270 15.63 -15.34 -19.88
N PRO A 271 16.30 -14.80 -18.84
CA PRO A 271 17.49 -13.99 -19.05
C PRO A 271 18.61 -14.85 -19.64
N ASP A 272 19.49 -14.22 -20.41
CA ASP A 272 20.78 -14.83 -20.73
C ASP A 272 21.65 -14.97 -19.46
N PHE A 273 22.73 -15.73 -19.59
CA PHE A 273 23.60 -16.02 -18.46
C PHE A 273 24.28 -14.77 -17.90
N GLU A 274 24.65 -13.81 -18.74
CA GLU A 274 25.35 -12.59 -18.34
C GLU A 274 24.42 -11.67 -17.53
N ALA A 275 23.21 -11.43 -18.02
CA ALA A 275 22.18 -10.66 -17.33
C ALA A 275 21.83 -11.27 -15.96
N PHE A 276 21.68 -12.59 -15.90
CA PHE A 276 21.44 -13.30 -14.64
C PHE A 276 22.62 -13.15 -13.66
N LEU A 277 23.86 -13.35 -14.14
CA LEU A 277 25.06 -13.22 -13.32
C LEU A 277 25.23 -11.78 -12.78
N ASN A 278 24.91 -10.77 -13.59
CA ASN A 278 24.96 -9.37 -13.19
C ASN A 278 23.94 -9.03 -12.09
N GLU A 279 22.71 -9.54 -12.17
CA GLU A 279 21.73 -9.39 -11.07
C GLU A 279 22.22 -10.09 -9.80
N TRP A 280 22.76 -11.32 -9.92
CA TRP A 280 23.26 -12.07 -8.78
C TRP A 280 24.44 -11.40 -8.09
N LYS A 281 25.38 -10.87 -8.89
CA LYS A 281 26.51 -10.09 -8.40
C LYS A 281 26.04 -8.83 -7.67
N SER A 282 25.08 -8.11 -8.24
CA SER A 282 24.51 -6.92 -7.59
C SER A 282 23.83 -7.24 -6.26
N LEU A 283 23.13 -8.37 -6.15
CA LEU A 283 22.50 -8.82 -4.90
C LEU A 283 23.54 -9.11 -3.81
N TYR A 284 24.65 -9.75 -4.19
CA TYR A 284 25.77 -10.00 -3.27
C TYR A 284 26.45 -8.69 -2.84
N GLU A 285 26.75 -7.80 -3.79
CA GLU A 285 27.47 -6.54 -3.53
C GLU A 285 26.65 -5.55 -2.71
N SER A 286 25.31 -5.52 -2.89
CA SER A 286 24.43 -4.61 -2.15
C SER A 286 24.31 -4.95 -0.66
N ARG A 287 24.51 -6.24 -0.30
CA ARG A 287 24.30 -6.80 1.04
C ARG A 287 22.91 -6.53 1.64
N SER A 288 21.92 -6.16 0.81
CA SER A 288 20.55 -5.87 1.24
C SER A 288 19.59 -7.04 1.04
N GLY A 289 20.02 -8.11 0.35
CA GLY A 289 19.14 -9.22 -0.04
C GLY A 289 18.23 -8.87 -1.22
N GLU A 290 18.51 -7.76 -1.90
CA GLU A 290 17.71 -7.18 -2.99
C GLU A 290 18.53 -7.14 -4.27
N ARG A 291 17.94 -7.26 -5.46
CA ARG A 291 16.49 -7.33 -5.76
C ARG A 291 15.98 -8.77 -5.85
N GLY A 292 14.70 -8.98 -5.54
CA GLY A 292 13.97 -10.19 -5.86
C GLY A 292 13.73 -10.41 -7.36
N VAL A 293 13.15 -11.56 -7.69
CA VAL A 293 12.87 -12.00 -9.07
C VAL A 293 11.37 -12.20 -9.23
N PHE A 294 10.77 -11.52 -10.22
CA PHE A 294 9.40 -11.76 -10.64
C PHE A 294 9.37 -12.20 -12.11
N SER A 295 8.88 -13.40 -12.40
CA SER A 295 8.73 -13.89 -13.78
C SER A 295 7.29 -13.71 -14.25
N ARG A 296 7.08 -12.74 -15.13
CA ARG A 296 5.77 -12.49 -15.73
C ARG A 296 5.30 -13.66 -16.58
N VAL A 297 6.21 -14.26 -17.35
CA VAL A 297 5.94 -15.45 -18.17
C VAL A 297 5.49 -16.62 -17.29
N ALA A 298 6.10 -16.82 -16.12
CA ALA A 298 5.68 -17.87 -15.19
C ALA A 298 4.27 -17.59 -14.64
N SER A 299 3.97 -16.34 -14.28
CA SER A 299 2.63 -15.91 -13.83
C SER A 299 1.56 -16.15 -14.90
N GLN A 300 1.83 -15.78 -16.16
CA GLN A 300 0.93 -16.01 -17.28
C GLN A 300 0.71 -17.51 -17.56
N ARG A 301 1.79 -18.31 -17.56
CA ARG A 301 1.70 -19.78 -17.69
C ARG A 301 0.87 -20.41 -16.57
N GLN A 302 0.98 -19.88 -15.35
CA GLN A 302 0.19 -20.37 -14.22
C GLN A 302 -1.30 -19.97 -14.36
N ALA A 303 -1.59 -18.75 -14.80
CA ALA A 303 -2.95 -18.29 -15.07
C ALA A 303 -3.64 -19.14 -16.18
N ALA A 304 -2.90 -19.54 -17.21
CA ALA A 304 -3.39 -20.38 -18.30
C ALA A 304 -3.83 -21.79 -17.88
N LYS A 305 -3.43 -22.30 -16.70
CA LYS A 305 -3.69 -23.70 -16.30
C LYS A 305 -5.15 -24.02 -15.98
N ASN A 306 -5.95 -23.04 -15.59
CA ASN A 306 -7.29 -23.30 -15.05
C ASN A 306 -8.38 -22.33 -15.53
N GLU A 307 -8.08 -21.48 -16.51
CA GLU A 307 -9.02 -20.55 -17.17
C GLU A 307 -9.73 -19.56 -16.22
N ARG A 308 -9.30 -19.45 -14.95
CA ARG A 308 -9.92 -18.53 -13.97
C ARG A 308 -9.47 -17.08 -14.13
N ARG A 309 -8.41 -16.84 -14.90
CA ARG A 309 -7.80 -15.52 -15.11
C ARG A 309 -7.36 -15.40 -16.56
N ASP A 310 -7.40 -14.18 -17.08
CA ASP A 310 -6.83 -13.86 -18.39
C ASP A 310 -5.31 -14.12 -18.35
N ALA A 311 -4.86 -15.11 -19.12
CA ALA A 311 -3.46 -15.50 -19.20
C ALA A 311 -2.60 -14.47 -19.96
N THR A 312 -3.21 -13.55 -20.70
CA THR A 312 -2.50 -12.51 -21.47
C THR A 312 -2.26 -11.25 -20.66
N TYR A 313 -2.83 -11.15 -19.45
CA TYR A 313 -2.68 -10.00 -18.59
C TYR A 313 -1.21 -9.70 -18.25
N ASP A 314 -0.87 -8.42 -18.18
CA ASP A 314 0.47 -7.92 -17.84
C ASP A 314 0.67 -7.95 -16.30
N PHE A 315 0.78 -9.15 -15.75
CA PHE A 315 0.85 -9.37 -14.30
C PHE A 315 2.06 -8.66 -13.66
N GLY A 316 1.86 -8.23 -12.42
CA GLY A 316 2.86 -7.74 -11.48
C GLY A 316 2.43 -7.97 -10.03
#